data_AF-A0A329PRL9-F1
#
_entry.id   AF-A0A329PRL9-F1
#
_cell.length_a   1.000
_cell.length_b   1.000
_cell.length_c   1.000
_cell.angle_alpha   90.00
_cell.angle_beta   90.00
_cell.angle_gamma   90.00
#
_symmetry.space_group_name_H-M   'P 1'
#
loop_
_entity.id
_entity.type
_entity.pdbx_description
1 polymer ?
#
loop_
_entity_poly.entity_id
_entity_poly.type
_entity_poly.pdbx_seq_one_letter_code
_entity_poly.pdbx_strand_id
1 'polypeptide(L)'
;MENTSSQKITRTRRFIQVIKNRVKRQAGLFAIIAASIIVVGVFSVSVVSTIADSIAQSQRREISLWDLSGSNLTPQVLKWQDAMSKEMSKQGIDQKWLFVLLGIMQVESGGHSDRVPDIMQASESLGLAPNSISDPYKSIEVGVKAFKNSLEYAERYGITDPKAIIFSYNTGAGFISYLSGIGESKWTIEIAERYSRDKVFPAVTGLSPSQAVKSPYNTPYSQAVGKPYYYRNGGNFHYANAVFYAIGGEQAIYQSSIPTFLSGNPDALPGAVGNSGGMMSPPAGVKLAYGPARTPGPNPYPYGQCTWYAYGRMHQIGKPIAWFPGNAGNGGQWMYTALQYGYRVEKGRPAAGTAVSFPPGLSGAGSVGHVAFVEATFSDGSILISESNMVGAGIVNYRTIGAAEASQASYIYM
;
A
#
# COMPACT_ATOMS: atom_id res chain seq x y z
N MET A 1 21.09 -102.20 -14.47
CA MET A 1 19.95 -101.39 -13.96
C MET A 1 20.33 -99.92 -13.68
N GLU A 2 21.45 -99.39 -14.22
CA GLU A 2 22.02 -98.10 -13.76
C GLU A 2 21.64 -96.85 -14.58
N ASN A 3 21.02 -97.01 -15.75
CA ASN A 3 20.83 -95.90 -16.71
C ASN A 3 19.59 -95.01 -16.42
N THR A 4 18.63 -95.50 -15.64
CA THR A 4 17.33 -94.82 -15.39
C THR A 4 17.41 -93.78 -14.26
N SER A 5 18.36 -93.91 -13.34
CA SER A 5 18.57 -93.01 -12.19
C SER A 5 19.21 -91.69 -12.61
N SER A 6 20.29 -91.75 -13.41
CA SER A 6 21.03 -90.58 -13.89
C SER A 6 20.19 -89.66 -14.79
N GLN A 7 19.35 -90.23 -15.66
CA GLN A 7 18.44 -89.44 -16.50
C GLN A 7 17.34 -88.72 -15.69
N LYS A 8 16.81 -89.36 -14.64
CA LYS A 8 15.83 -88.73 -13.73
C LYS A 8 16.46 -87.55 -12.98
N ILE A 9 17.67 -87.72 -12.42
CA ILE A 9 18.39 -86.65 -11.70
C ILE A 9 18.68 -85.45 -12.62
N THR A 10 19.05 -85.72 -13.87
CA THR A 10 19.35 -84.66 -14.86
C THR A 10 18.09 -83.89 -15.30
N ARG A 11 16.96 -84.58 -15.47
CA ARG A 11 15.65 -83.93 -15.74
C ARG A 11 15.18 -83.09 -14.55
N THR A 12 15.31 -83.60 -13.32
CA THR A 12 14.95 -82.87 -12.11
C THR A 12 15.81 -81.61 -11.91
N ARG A 13 17.12 -81.69 -12.16
CA ARG A 13 18.01 -80.51 -12.11
C ARG A 13 17.65 -79.45 -13.16
N ARG A 14 17.35 -79.85 -14.41
CA ARG A 14 16.89 -78.91 -15.44
C ARG A 14 15.56 -78.26 -15.08
N PHE A 15 14.62 -79.02 -14.52
CA PHE A 15 13.33 -78.50 -14.08
C PHE A 15 13.47 -77.47 -12.94
N ILE A 16 14.30 -77.76 -11.94
CA ILE A 16 14.62 -76.82 -10.85
C ILE A 16 15.29 -75.55 -11.38
N GLN A 17 16.19 -75.66 -12.36
CA GLN A 17 16.85 -74.51 -12.97
C GLN A 17 15.85 -73.60 -13.71
N VAL A 18 14.89 -74.18 -14.43
CA VAL A 18 13.82 -73.44 -15.11
C VAL A 18 12.94 -72.69 -14.11
N ILE A 19 12.59 -73.33 -12.98
CA ILE A 19 11.83 -72.68 -11.90
C ILE A 19 12.62 -71.53 -11.29
N LYS A 20 13.90 -71.72 -10.94
CA LYS A 20 14.77 -70.66 -10.41
C LYS A 20 14.87 -69.47 -11.36
N ASN A 21 14.98 -69.72 -12.67
CA ASN A 21 15.02 -68.66 -13.67
C ASN A 21 13.68 -67.92 -13.80
N ARG A 22 12.53 -68.62 -13.71
CA ARG A 22 11.21 -67.96 -13.69
C ARG A 22 11.01 -67.10 -12.44
N VAL A 23 11.39 -67.60 -11.26
CA VAL A 23 11.29 -66.86 -10.00
C VAL A 23 12.17 -65.61 -10.02
N LYS A 24 13.42 -65.70 -10.51
CA LYS A 24 14.29 -64.52 -10.70
C LYS A 24 13.69 -63.49 -11.67
N ARG A 25 13.08 -63.94 -12.77
CA ARG A 25 12.43 -63.06 -13.75
C ARG A 25 11.22 -62.34 -13.16
N GLN A 26 10.41 -63.06 -12.37
CA GLN A 26 9.26 -62.46 -11.67
C GLN A 26 9.71 -61.48 -10.58
N ALA A 27 10.72 -61.82 -9.77
CA ALA A 27 11.28 -60.93 -8.77
C ALA A 27 11.87 -59.64 -9.39
N GLY A 28 12.55 -59.75 -10.54
CA GLY A 28 13.02 -58.59 -11.30
C GLY A 28 11.87 -57.71 -11.80
N LEU A 29 10.77 -58.30 -12.26
CA LEU A 29 9.59 -57.56 -12.71
C LEU A 29 8.90 -56.82 -11.54
N PHE A 30 8.78 -57.46 -10.38
CA PHE A 30 8.25 -56.82 -9.16
C PHE A 30 9.14 -55.66 -8.68
N ALA A 31 10.47 -55.81 -8.75
CA ALA A 31 11.40 -54.74 -8.38
C ALA A 31 11.28 -53.51 -9.31
N ILE A 32 11.08 -53.73 -10.62
CA ILE A 32 10.84 -52.65 -11.58
C ILE A 32 9.51 -51.94 -11.30
N ILE A 33 8.44 -52.68 -11.03
CA ILE A 33 7.12 -52.09 -10.70
C ILE A 33 7.20 -51.28 -9.40
N ALA A 34 7.86 -51.81 -8.37
CA ALA A 34 8.05 -51.11 -7.10
C ALA A 34 8.88 -49.82 -7.26
N ALA A 35 9.96 -49.86 -8.05
CA ALA A 35 10.76 -48.69 -8.37
C ALA A 35 9.94 -47.63 -9.13
N SER A 36 9.12 -48.05 -10.10
CA SER A 36 8.24 -47.15 -10.86
C SER A 36 7.19 -46.47 -9.96
N ILE A 37 6.60 -47.20 -9.00
CA ILE A 37 5.63 -46.63 -8.05
C ILE A 37 6.30 -45.60 -7.14
N ILE A 38 7.53 -45.87 -6.68
CA ILE A 38 8.29 -44.91 -5.86
C ILE A 38 8.61 -43.65 -6.67
N VAL A 39 9.06 -43.79 -7.92
CA VAL A 39 9.36 -42.64 -8.80
C VAL A 39 8.11 -41.82 -9.07
N VAL A 40 6.98 -42.46 -9.39
CA VAL A 40 5.70 -41.75 -9.61
C VAL A 40 5.20 -41.08 -8.33
N GLY A 41 5.30 -41.75 -7.18
CA GLY A 41 4.91 -41.20 -5.88
C GLY A 41 5.73 -39.97 -5.50
N VAL A 42 7.07 -40.05 -5.62
CA VAL A 42 7.97 -38.92 -5.36
C VAL A 42 7.69 -37.77 -6.32
N PHE A 43 7.50 -38.07 -7.62
CA PHE A 43 7.20 -37.07 -8.63
C PHE A 43 5.87 -36.36 -8.35
N SER A 44 4.85 -37.11 -7.93
CA SER A 44 3.53 -36.60 -7.58
C SER A 44 3.57 -35.65 -6.37
N VAL A 45 4.33 -36.00 -5.33
CA VAL A 45 4.51 -35.12 -4.15
C VAL A 45 5.23 -33.84 -4.53
N SER A 46 6.29 -33.91 -5.36
CA SER A 46 7.00 -32.72 -5.81
C SER A 46 6.11 -31.80 -6.65
N VAL A 47 5.28 -32.33 -7.55
CA VAL A 47 4.34 -31.53 -8.36
C VAL A 47 3.29 -30.83 -7.49
N VAL A 48 2.72 -31.54 -6.49
CA VAL A 48 1.78 -30.94 -5.55
C VAL A 48 2.44 -29.81 -4.75
N SER A 49 3.68 -30.00 -4.29
CA SER A 49 4.42 -28.94 -3.60
C SER A 49 4.74 -27.73 -4.49
N THR A 50 5.09 -27.93 -5.78
CA THR A 50 5.34 -26.81 -6.70
C THR A 50 4.06 -26.06 -7.03
N ILE A 51 2.93 -26.75 -7.17
CA ILE A 51 1.63 -26.12 -7.39
C ILE A 51 1.18 -25.37 -6.14
N ALA A 52 1.32 -25.97 -4.95
CA ALA A 52 1.02 -25.31 -3.68
C ALA A 52 1.91 -24.08 -3.46
N ASP A 53 3.21 -24.17 -3.76
CA ASP A 53 4.14 -23.05 -3.71
C ASP A 53 3.82 -21.98 -4.75
N SER A 54 3.36 -22.38 -5.95
CA SER A 54 2.94 -21.45 -7.00
C SER A 54 1.66 -20.70 -6.62
N ILE A 55 0.68 -21.38 -6.01
CA ILE A 55 -0.55 -20.78 -5.48
C ILE A 55 -0.21 -19.88 -4.28
N ALA A 56 0.67 -20.32 -3.38
CA ALA A 56 1.12 -19.51 -2.26
C ALA A 56 1.98 -18.32 -2.73
N GLN A 57 2.71 -18.43 -3.84
CA GLN A 57 3.42 -17.32 -4.47
C GLN A 57 2.49 -16.40 -5.26
N SER A 58 1.39 -16.89 -5.85
CA SER A 58 0.41 -16.04 -6.53
C SER A 58 -0.43 -15.26 -5.52
N GLN A 59 -0.83 -15.90 -4.41
CA GLN A 59 -1.47 -15.22 -3.28
C GLN A 59 -0.50 -14.26 -2.57
N ARG A 60 0.77 -14.64 -2.36
CA ARG A 60 1.80 -13.71 -1.85
C ARG A 60 2.07 -12.56 -2.82
N ARG A 61 1.94 -12.77 -4.13
CA ARG A 61 2.04 -11.70 -5.12
C ARG A 61 0.82 -10.79 -5.10
N GLU A 62 -0.41 -11.29 -4.95
CA GLU A 62 -1.61 -10.45 -4.73
C GLU A 62 -1.56 -9.67 -3.41
N ILE A 63 -1.05 -10.27 -2.34
CA ILE A 63 -0.85 -9.59 -1.05
C ILE A 63 0.33 -8.59 -1.14
N SER A 64 1.39 -8.91 -1.90
CA SER A 64 2.50 -7.99 -2.17
C SER A 64 2.22 -6.97 -3.27
N LEU A 65 1.05 -7.03 -3.93
CA LEU A 65 0.64 -6.08 -4.96
C LEU A 65 0.17 -4.75 -4.38
N TRP A 66 -0.01 -4.67 -3.05
CA TRP A 66 -0.38 -3.44 -2.35
C TRP A 66 0.62 -3.16 -1.23
N ASP A 67 1.81 -2.67 -1.59
CA ASP A 67 2.69 -1.98 -0.64
C ASP A 67 2.02 -0.67 -0.22
N LEU A 68 1.22 -0.74 0.85
CA LEU A 68 0.49 0.39 1.43
C LEU A 68 1.35 1.25 2.37
N SER A 69 2.66 0.99 2.46
CA SER A 69 3.58 1.70 3.36
C SER A 69 3.77 3.19 3.02
N GLY A 70 3.35 3.63 1.83
CA GLY A 70 3.33 5.03 1.39
C GLY A 70 2.02 5.79 1.68
N SER A 71 1.06 5.14 2.32
CA SER A 71 -0.21 5.75 2.70
C SER A 71 -0.13 6.45 4.05
N ASN A 72 -1.09 7.34 4.32
CA ASN A 72 -1.28 7.90 5.65
C ASN A 72 -1.99 6.92 6.62
N LEU A 73 -2.17 5.65 6.21
CA LEU A 73 -2.77 4.63 7.05
C LEU A 73 -1.79 4.18 8.13
N THR A 74 -2.27 4.13 9.35
CA THR A 74 -1.46 3.73 10.51
C THR A 74 -1.16 2.22 10.49
N PRO A 75 -0.06 1.77 11.11
CA PRO A 75 0.20 0.32 11.27
C PRO A 75 -0.94 -0.44 11.95
N GLN A 76 -1.69 0.24 12.83
CA GLN A 76 -2.87 -0.29 13.50
C GLN A 76 -4.00 -0.66 12.52
N VAL A 77 -4.14 0.08 11.43
CA VAL A 77 -5.07 -0.22 10.34
C VAL A 77 -4.46 -1.24 9.38
N LEU A 78 -3.19 -1.07 9.00
CA LEU A 78 -2.52 -1.92 8.01
C LEU A 78 -2.46 -3.40 8.41
N LYS A 79 -2.47 -3.72 9.71
CA LYS A 79 -2.56 -5.11 10.18
C LYS A 79 -3.84 -5.84 9.70
N TRP A 80 -4.89 -5.10 9.34
CA TRP A 80 -6.17 -5.64 8.84
C TRP A 80 -6.22 -5.78 7.32
N GLN A 81 -5.17 -5.38 6.58
CA GLN A 81 -5.13 -5.41 5.12
C GLN A 81 -5.47 -6.78 4.54
N ASP A 82 -4.88 -7.85 5.06
CA ASP A 82 -5.12 -9.22 4.58
C ASP A 82 -6.56 -9.68 4.84
N ALA A 83 -7.10 -9.41 6.04
CA ALA A 83 -8.49 -9.73 6.39
C ALA A 83 -9.49 -8.97 5.51
N MET A 84 -9.24 -7.67 5.29
CA MET A 84 -10.05 -6.83 4.42
C MET A 84 -10.04 -7.32 2.98
N SER A 85 -8.85 -7.58 2.42
CA SER A 85 -8.68 -8.05 1.04
C SER A 85 -9.38 -9.40 0.81
N LYS A 86 -9.25 -10.34 1.75
CA LYS A 86 -9.93 -11.65 1.69
C LYS A 86 -11.45 -11.50 1.70
N GLU A 87 -11.98 -10.64 2.57
CA GLU A 87 -13.42 -10.43 2.66
C GLU A 87 -13.98 -9.69 1.42
N MET A 88 -13.24 -8.71 0.87
CA MET A 88 -13.57 -8.09 -0.40
C MET A 88 -13.69 -9.11 -1.53
N SER A 89 -12.69 -9.99 -1.68
CA SER A 89 -12.72 -11.07 -2.68
C SER A 89 -13.91 -11.99 -2.48
N LYS A 90 -14.22 -12.37 -1.23
CA LYS A 90 -15.39 -13.20 -0.89
C LYS A 90 -16.71 -12.54 -1.29
N GLN A 91 -16.81 -11.21 -1.21
CA GLN A 91 -18.03 -10.47 -1.58
C GLN A 91 -18.04 -9.97 -3.03
N GLY A 92 -16.98 -10.24 -3.80
CA GLY A 92 -16.85 -9.83 -5.20
C GLY A 92 -16.54 -8.34 -5.38
N ILE A 93 -15.90 -7.70 -4.42
CA ILE A 93 -15.44 -6.31 -4.54
C ILE A 93 -14.04 -6.27 -5.17
N ASP A 94 -13.89 -5.44 -6.19
CA ASP A 94 -12.62 -5.16 -6.87
C ASP A 94 -11.56 -4.64 -5.88
N GLN A 95 -10.37 -5.25 -5.90
CA GLN A 95 -9.25 -4.93 -4.99
C GLN A 95 -8.77 -3.49 -5.11
N LYS A 96 -9.09 -2.75 -6.18
CA LYS A 96 -8.82 -1.31 -6.27
C LYS A 96 -9.46 -0.49 -5.14
N TRP A 97 -10.49 -1.02 -4.47
CA TRP A 97 -11.16 -0.38 -3.33
C TRP A 97 -10.52 -0.70 -1.97
N LEU A 98 -9.50 -1.57 -1.91
CA LEU A 98 -8.87 -1.99 -0.65
C LEU A 98 -8.36 -0.78 0.13
N PHE A 99 -7.73 0.16 -0.59
CA PHE A 99 -7.20 1.37 -0.01
C PHE A 99 -8.27 2.27 0.60
N VAL A 100 -9.41 2.38 -0.08
CA VAL A 100 -10.56 3.14 0.39
C VAL A 100 -11.18 2.49 1.62
N LEU A 101 -11.34 1.17 1.64
CA LEU A 101 -11.91 0.44 2.78
C LEU A 101 -11.00 0.51 4.03
N LEU A 102 -9.68 0.48 3.86
CA LEU A 102 -8.74 0.73 4.96
C LEU A 102 -8.77 2.21 5.40
N GLY A 103 -8.94 3.14 4.47
CA GLY A 103 -9.19 4.56 4.79
C GLY A 103 -10.46 4.78 5.59
N ILE A 104 -11.54 4.08 5.25
CA ILE A 104 -12.78 4.04 6.02
C ILE A 104 -12.49 3.52 7.43
N MET A 105 -11.82 2.38 7.58
CA MET A 105 -11.43 1.85 8.91
C MET A 105 -10.61 2.86 9.73
N GLN A 106 -9.66 3.56 9.10
CA GLN A 106 -8.83 4.59 9.73
C GLN A 106 -9.70 5.74 10.28
N VAL A 107 -10.69 6.18 9.52
CA VAL A 107 -11.62 7.25 9.90
C VAL A 107 -12.62 6.80 10.97
N GLU A 108 -13.10 5.57 10.90
CA GLU A 108 -14.14 5.04 11.80
C GLU A 108 -13.61 4.68 13.18
N SER A 109 -12.45 4.01 13.26
CA SER A 109 -11.92 3.49 14.53
C SER A 109 -10.40 3.58 14.67
N GLY A 110 -9.69 3.92 13.59
CA GLY A 110 -8.24 3.78 13.54
C GLY A 110 -7.76 2.32 13.59
N GLY A 111 -8.64 1.34 13.40
CA GLY A 111 -8.33 -0.09 13.49
C GLY A 111 -8.08 -0.59 14.93
N HIS A 112 -8.48 0.16 15.95
CA HIS A 112 -8.30 -0.15 17.37
C HIS A 112 -9.32 -1.17 17.90
N SER A 113 -9.20 -2.42 17.44
CA SER A 113 -10.06 -3.54 17.88
C SER A 113 -10.05 -3.80 19.39
N ASP A 114 -9.02 -3.36 20.10
CA ASP A 114 -8.89 -3.45 21.56
C ASP A 114 -9.82 -2.48 22.31
N ARG A 115 -10.26 -1.41 21.65
CA ARG A 115 -11.12 -0.36 22.24
C ARG A 115 -12.50 -0.34 21.60
N VAL A 116 -12.53 -0.51 20.29
CA VAL A 116 -13.72 -0.48 19.45
C VAL A 116 -13.66 -1.71 18.53
N PRO A 117 -14.20 -2.86 18.95
CA PRO A 117 -14.18 -4.07 18.14
C PRO A 117 -14.95 -3.93 16.81
N ASP A 118 -15.96 -3.04 16.77
CA ASP A 118 -16.61 -2.62 15.53
C ASP A 118 -15.72 -1.63 14.74
N ILE A 119 -14.59 -2.14 14.23
CA ILE A 119 -13.53 -1.36 13.59
C ILE A 119 -13.94 -0.64 12.30
N MET A 120 -15.02 -1.08 11.64
CA MET A 120 -15.63 -0.44 10.47
C MET A 120 -16.86 0.41 10.81
N GLN A 121 -17.22 0.54 12.10
CA GLN A 121 -18.48 1.15 12.59
C GLN A 121 -19.70 0.71 11.78
N ALA A 122 -19.82 -0.60 11.55
CA ALA A 122 -20.78 -1.14 10.61
C ALA A 122 -22.08 -1.65 11.28
N SER A 123 -22.17 -1.61 12.61
CA SER A 123 -23.36 -2.10 13.36
C SER A 123 -24.68 -1.49 12.88
N GLU A 124 -24.70 -0.19 12.60
CA GLU A 124 -25.91 0.54 12.18
C GLU A 124 -26.42 0.07 10.82
N SER A 125 -25.55 -0.47 9.95
CA SER A 125 -25.95 -1.06 8.66
C SER A 125 -26.76 -2.35 8.81
N LEU A 126 -26.75 -2.96 10.00
CA LEU A 126 -27.61 -4.08 10.39
C LEU A 126 -28.87 -3.64 11.15
N GLY A 127 -29.08 -2.34 11.33
CA GLY A 127 -30.13 -1.79 12.20
C GLY A 127 -29.84 -1.99 13.69
N LEU A 128 -28.58 -2.24 14.07
CA LEU A 128 -28.17 -2.38 15.46
C LEU A 128 -27.71 -1.05 16.04
N ALA A 129 -27.66 -0.97 17.37
CA ALA A 129 -27.07 0.18 18.04
C ALA A 129 -25.56 0.31 17.70
N PRO A 130 -24.98 1.53 17.74
CA PRO A 130 -23.55 1.72 17.51
C PRO A 130 -22.69 0.81 18.41
N ASN A 131 -21.60 0.27 17.87
CA ASN A 131 -20.67 -0.64 18.57
C ASN A 131 -21.25 -1.97 19.06
N SER A 132 -22.33 -2.46 18.43
CA SER A 132 -22.94 -3.76 18.79
C SER A 132 -22.13 -4.97 18.30
N ILE A 133 -21.30 -4.80 17.26
CA ILE A 133 -20.44 -5.88 16.75
C ILE A 133 -19.19 -6.00 17.64
N SER A 134 -19.02 -7.15 18.30
CA SER A 134 -17.88 -7.43 19.19
C SER A 134 -16.72 -8.16 18.52
N ASP A 135 -16.92 -8.71 17.32
CA ASP A 135 -15.89 -9.39 16.53
C ASP A 135 -15.39 -8.47 15.40
N PRO A 136 -14.10 -8.07 15.39
CA PRO A 136 -13.51 -7.27 14.32
C PRO A 136 -13.63 -7.89 12.92
N TYR A 137 -13.57 -9.22 12.79
CA TYR A 137 -13.75 -9.87 11.49
C TYR A 137 -15.18 -9.75 11.00
N LYS A 138 -16.16 -9.85 11.91
CA LYS A 138 -17.56 -9.56 11.61
C LYS A 138 -17.77 -8.10 11.22
N SER A 139 -17.08 -7.17 11.88
CA SER A 139 -17.12 -5.75 11.53
C SER A 139 -16.60 -5.53 10.10
N ILE A 140 -15.51 -6.18 9.71
CA ILE A 140 -15.01 -6.17 8.31
C ILE A 140 -16.05 -6.76 7.35
N GLU A 141 -16.63 -7.92 7.63
CA GLU A 141 -17.66 -8.55 6.79
C GLU A 141 -18.85 -7.61 6.53
N VAL A 142 -19.37 -7.00 7.60
CA VAL A 142 -20.53 -6.11 7.54
C VAL A 142 -20.17 -4.79 6.86
N GLY A 143 -19.00 -4.23 7.15
CA GLY A 143 -18.49 -3.00 6.52
C GLY A 143 -18.28 -3.17 5.01
N VAL A 144 -17.63 -4.26 4.59
CA VAL A 144 -17.46 -4.60 3.17
C VAL A 144 -18.83 -4.73 2.47
N LYS A 145 -19.82 -5.34 3.13
CA LYS A 145 -21.19 -5.45 2.61
C LYS A 145 -21.88 -4.08 2.47
N ALA A 146 -21.73 -3.21 3.46
CA ALA A 146 -22.28 -1.85 3.43
C ALA A 146 -21.64 -1.02 2.29
N PHE A 147 -20.34 -1.17 2.07
CA PHE A 147 -19.64 -0.54 0.95
C PHE A 147 -20.08 -1.10 -0.40
N LYS A 148 -20.30 -2.42 -0.50
CA LYS A 148 -20.86 -3.06 -1.70
C LYS A 148 -22.21 -2.46 -2.09
N ASN A 149 -23.10 -2.22 -1.12
CA ASN A 149 -24.39 -1.56 -1.39
C ASN A 149 -24.20 -0.15 -1.98
N SER A 150 -23.16 0.59 -1.56
CA SER A 150 -22.80 1.87 -2.18
C SER A 150 -22.36 1.70 -3.64
N LEU A 151 -21.55 0.69 -3.94
CA LEU A 151 -21.12 0.36 -5.31
C LEU A 151 -22.30 -0.04 -6.21
N GLU A 152 -23.23 -0.85 -5.71
CA GLU A 152 -24.43 -1.28 -6.46
C GLU A 152 -25.35 -0.11 -6.80
N TYR A 153 -25.50 0.86 -5.88
CA TYR A 153 -26.19 2.11 -6.18
C TYR A 153 -25.42 2.93 -7.21
N ALA A 154 -24.10 3.02 -7.08
CA ALA A 154 -23.27 3.78 -8.00
C ALA A 154 -23.39 3.23 -9.43
N GLU A 155 -23.34 1.91 -9.60
CA GLU A 155 -23.60 1.22 -10.87
C GLU A 155 -25.01 1.50 -11.41
N ARG A 156 -26.04 1.35 -10.57
CA ARG A 156 -27.44 1.57 -10.96
C ARG A 156 -27.71 2.98 -11.49
N TYR A 157 -27.07 3.99 -10.90
CA TYR A 157 -27.27 5.40 -11.22
C TYR A 157 -26.16 5.99 -12.12
N GLY A 158 -25.22 5.17 -12.61
CA GLY A 158 -24.13 5.61 -13.48
C GLY A 158 -23.13 6.57 -12.82
N ILE A 159 -22.99 6.51 -11.49
CA ILE A 159 -22.05 7.32 -10.71
C ILE A 159 -20.72 6.59 -10.61
N THR A 160 -19.64 7.22 -11.06
CA THR A 160 -18.28 6.67 -10.98
C THR A 160 -17.36 7.45 -10.03
N ASP A 161 -17.86 8.55 -9.46
CA ASP A 161 -17.09 9.39 -8.57
C ASP A 161 -16.82 8.68 -7.23
N PRO A 162 -15.54 8.41 -6.88
CA PRO A 162 -15.21 7.67 -5.66
C PRO A 162 -15.59 8.44 -4.40
N LYS A 163 -15.59 9.78 -4.41
CA LYS A 163 -16.01 10.56 -3.23
C LYS A 163 -17.50 10.43 -2.97
N ALA A 164 -18.32 10.34 -4.01
CA ALA A 164 -19.74 10.05 -3.87
C ALA A 164 -19.98 8.66 -3.24
N ILE A 165 -19.27 7.64 -3.72
CA ILE A 165 -19.36 6.25 -3.21
C ILE A 165 -18.89 6.16 -1.75
N ILE A 166 -17.81 6.86 -1.40
CA ILE A 166 -17.31 6.89 -0.02
C ILE A 166 -18.27 7.64 0.89
N PHE A 167 -18.78 8.79 0.45
CA PHE A 167 -19.71 9.58 1.26
C PHE A 167 -20.99 8.79 1.56
N SER A 168 -21.47 7.98 0.60
CA SER A 168 -22.63 7.13 0.82
C SER A 168 -22.42 5.97 1.79
N TYR A 169 -21.17 5.63 2.14
CA TYR A 169 -20.90 4.73 3.26
C TYR A 169 -21.34 5.37 4.58
N ASN A 170 -21.01 6.65 4.80
CA ASN A 170 -21.35 7.38 6.03
C ASN A 170 -22.83 7.78 6.10
N THR A 171 -23.42 8.20 4.99
CA THR A 171 -24.79 8.74 5.00
C THR A 171 -25.86 7.78 4.47
N GLY A 172 -25.45 6.59 4.04
CA GLY A 172 -26.28 5.62 3.34
C GLY A 172 -26.33 5.82 1.82
N ALA A 173 -26.60 4.72 1.11
CA ALA A 173 -26.60 4.64 -0.36
C ALA A 173 -27.60 5.59 -1.06
N GLY A 174 -28.60 6.11 -0.32
CA GLY A 174 -29.54 7.12 -0.82
C GLY A 174 -28.89 8.43 -1.26
N PHE A 175 -27.65 8.72 -0.86
CA PHE A 175 -26.90 9.85 -1.41
C PHE A 175 -26.65 9.72 -2.92
N ILE A 176 -26.35 8.51 -3.40
CA ILE A 176 -26.05 8.26 -4.82
C ILE A 176 -27.29 8.54 -5.69
N SER A 177 -28.46 8.06 -5.26
CA SER A 177 -29.71 8.34 -5.98
C SER A 177 -30.11 9.82 -5.90
N TYR A 178 -29.85 10.48 -4.78
CA TYR A 178 -30.03 11.93 -4.65
C TYR A 178 -29.14 12.71 -5.62
N LEU A 179 -27.85 12.36 -5.71
CA LEU A 179 -26.88 13.02 -6.58
C LEU A 179 -27.34 12.94 -8.05
N SER A 180 -27.71 11.74 -8.50
CA SER A 180 -28.30 11.53 -9.82
C SER A 180 -29.62 12.30 -10.01
N GLY A 181 -30.49 12.31 -9.00
CA GLY A 181 -31.78 12.99 -9.05
C GLY A 181 -31.71 14.52 -9.14
N ILE A 182 -30.62 15.13 -8.70
CA ILE A 182 -30.34 16.57 -8.90
C ILE A 182 -29.58 16.86 -10.20
N GLY A 183 -29.35 15.85 -11.04
CA GLY A 183 -28.64 15.98 -12.32
C GLY A 183 -27.12 16.03 -12.20
N GLU A 184 -26.57 15.70 -11.03
CA GLU A 184 -25.13 15.73 -10.77
C GLU A 184 -24.53 14.33 -10.80
N SER A 185 -23.24 14.24 -11.11
CA SER A 185 -22.49 12.97 -11.16
C SER A 185 -21.26 12.94 -10.26
N LYS A 186 -20.94 14.07 -9.61
CA LYS A 186 -19.74 14.23 -8.78
C LYS A 186 -20.10 14.77 -7.41
N TRP A 187 -19.48 14.21 -6.39
CA TRP A 187 -19.49 14.77 -5.06
C TRP A 187 -18.73 16.09 -5.04
N THR A 188 -19.31 17.08 -4.36
CA THR A 188 -18.62 18.31 -3.95
C THR A 188 -18.92 18.55 -2.48
N ILE A 189 -18.08 19.35 -1.83
CA ILE A 189 -18.30 19.67 -0.41
C ILE A 189 -19.62 20.44 -0.22
N GLU A 190 -20.04 21.24 -1.20
CA GLU A 190 -21.32 21.96 -1.19
C GLU A 190 -22.53 21.03 -1.30
N ILE A 191 -22.46 20.00 -2.16
CA ILE A 191 -23.53 19.02 -2.31
C ILE A 191 -23.62 18.15 -1.05
N ALA A 192 -22.47 17.73 -0.51
CA ALA A 192 -22.40 16.95 0.73
C ALA A 192 -22.99 17.72 1.91
N GLU A 193 -22.60 18.98 2.09
CA GLU A 193 -23.12 19.85 3.16
C GLU A 193 -24.65 19.98 3.06
N ARG A 194 -25.16 20.21 1.85
CA ARG A 194 -26.60 20.31 1.59
C ARG A 194 -27.33 19.02 1.91
N TYR A 195 -26.82 17.88 1.49
CA TYR A 195 -27.41 16.57 1.78
C TYR A 195 -27.45 16.29 3.29
N SER A 196 -26.36 16.56 3.99
CA SER A 196 -26.28 16.44 5.44
C SER A 196 -27.34 17.27 6.17
N ARG A 197 -27.56 18.51 5.74
CA ARG A 197 -28.57 19.41 6.33
C ARG A 197 -30.00 19.04 5.94
N ASP A 198 -30.24 18.74 4.67
CA ASP A 198 -31.59 18.68 4.10
C ASP A 198 -32.18 17.26 4.07
N LYS A 199 -31.33 16.22 4.20
CA LYS A 199 -31.74 14.81 4.13
C LYS A 199 -31.35 14.03 5.37
N VAL A 200 -30.07 14.08 5.77
CA VAL A 200 -29.59 13.27 6.91
C VAL A 200 -30.14 13.79 8.24
N PHE A 201 -30.01 15.09 8.50
CA PHE A 201 -30.49 15.68 9.76
C PHE A 201 -32.00 15.44 10.01
N PRO A 202 -32.91 15.68 9.04
CA PRO A 202 -34.33 15.36 9.22
C PRO A 202 -34.58 13.86 9.40
N ALA A 203 -33.86 13.00 8.68
CA ALA A 203 -34.03 11.55 8.81
C ALA A 203 -33.63 11.04 10.21
N VAL A 204 -32.59 11.62 10.81
CA VAL A 204 -32.11 11.23 12.15
C VAL A 204 -32.96 11.84 13.27
N THR A 205 -33.45 13.08 13.09
CA THR A 205 -34.06 13.85 14.20
C THR A 205 -35.57 14.05 14.09
N GLY A 206 -36.15 13.90 12.89
CA GLY A 206 -37.52 14.31 12.59
C GLY A 206 -37.74 15.83 12.51
N LEU A 207 -36.68 16.64 12.61
CA LEU A 207 -36.75 18.10 12.62
C LEU A 207 -36.56 18.72 11.24
N SER A 208 -37.00 19.98 11.09
CA SER A 208 -36.83 20.75 9.85
C SER A 208 -35.34 21.08 9.60
N PRO A 209 -34.86 21.13 8.35
CA PRO A 209 -33.48 21.53 8.02
C PRO A 209 -33.05 22.88 8.60
N SER A 210 -33.98 23.82 8.82
CA SER A 210 -33.70 25.13 9.43
C SER A 210 -33.26 25.04 10.89
N GLN A 211 -33.51 23.91 11.56
CA GLN A 211 -33.12 23.65 12.95
C GLN A 211 -31.74 22.97 13.07
N ALA A 212 -31.07 22.69 11.95
CA ALA A 212 -29.77 22.06 11.95
C ALA A 212 -28.70 22.99 12.55
N VAL A 213 -28.03 22.53 13.61
CA VAL A 213 -27.03 23.32 14.33
C VAL A 213 -25.62 22.95 13.87
N LYS A 214 -24.85 23.95 13.43
CA LYS A 214 -23.42 23.79 13.13
C LYS A 214 -22.63 23.57 14.40
N SER A 215 -21.65 22.66 14.36
CA SER A 215 -20.69 22.43 15.45
C SER A 215 -19.27 22.50 14.95
N PRO A 216 -18.34 23.07 15.74
CA PRO A 216 -16.94 23.18 15.35
C PRO A 216 -16.35 21.83 14.97
N TYR A 217 -15.58 21.83 13.88
CA TYR A 217 -14.87 20.66 13.39
C TYR A 217 -13.59 21.14 12.73
N ASN A 218 -12.53 21.22 13.51
CA ASN A 218 -11.26 21.85 13.13
C ASN A 218 -10.22 20.79 12.73
N THR A 219 -10.54 19.96 11.75
CA THR A 219 -9.59 19.00 11.20
C THR A 219 -8.82 19.63 10.04
N PRO A 220 -7.63 19.11 9.67
CA PRO A 220 -6.90 19.63 8.52
C PRO A 220 -7.76 19.69 7.25
N TYR A 221 -8.56 18.65 7.01
CA TYR A 221 -9.39 18.57 5.80
C TYR A 221 -10.65 19.42 5.82
N SER A 222 -11.20 19.77 6.99
CA SER A 222 -12.34 20.69 7.07
C SER A 222 -11.90 22.15 6.92
N GLN A 223 -10.71 22.47 7.44
CA GLN A 223 -10.06 23.76 7.29
C GLN A 223 -9.62 24.00 5.84
N ALA A 224 -9.05 22.97 5.19
CA ALA A 224 -8.59 23.01 3.80
C ALA A 224 -9.68 23.42 2.78
N VAL A 225 -10.95 23.14 3.11
CA VAL A 225 -12.12 23.50 2.28
C VAL A 225 -12.93 24.68 2.85
N GLY A 226 -12.41 25.39 3.84
CA GLY A 226 -13.03 26.59 4.41
C GLY A 226 -14.34 26.32 5.17
N LYS A 227 -14.61 25.08 5.60
CA LYS A 227 -15.82 24.69 6.33
C LYS A 227 -15.45 23.96 7.63
N PRO A 228 -14.86 24.64 8.63
CA PRO A 228 -14.42 24.03 9.89
C PRO A 228 -15.57 23.70 10.85
N TYR A 229 -16.62 23.07 10.32
CA TYR A 229 -17.82 22.66 11.05
C TYR A 229 -18.48 21.45 10.39
N TYR A 230 -19.43 20.85 11.11
CA TYR A 230 -20.41 19.90 10.60
C TYR A 230 -21.80 20.23 11.18
N TYR A 231 -22.87 19.60 10.69
CA TYR A 231 -24.20 19.69 11.33
C TYR A 231 -24.34 18.55 12.33
N ARG A 232 -24.68 18.85 13.61
CA ARG A 232 -25.00 17.80 14.58
C ARG A 232 -26.14 16.95 14.04
N ASN A 233 -26.02 15.62 14.14
CA ASN A 233 -26.98 14.65 13.61
C ASN A 233 -27.19 14.69 12.08
N GLY A 234 -26.35 15.42 11.33
CA GLY A 234 -26.39 15.49 9.87
C GLY A 234 -25.41 14.55 9.17
N GLY A 235 -24.83 13.58 9.87
CA GLY A 235 -23.66 12.84 9.38
C GLY A 235 -22.43 13.75 9.25
N ASN A 236 -21.39 13.27 8.57
CA ASN A 236 -20.16 14.01 8.36
C ASN A 236 -19.99 14.39 6.89
N PHE A 237 -20.40 15.60 6.49
CA PHE A 237 -20.23 16.03 5.09
C PHE A 237 -18.77 16.16 4.64
N HIS A 238 -17.79 16.07 5.55
CA HIS A 238 -16.36 15.97 5.21
C HIS A 238 -15.88 14.53 5.02
N TYR A 239 -16.73 13.52 5.17
CA TYR A 239 -16.32 12.12 5.27
C TYR A 239 -15.46 11.65 4.08
N ALA A 240 -15.86 12.00 2.84
CA ALA A 240 -15.05 11.69 1.67
C ALA A 240 -13.66 12.34 1.72
N ASN A 241 -13.56 13.58 2.17
CA ASN A 241 -12.28 14.26 2.38
C ASN A 241 -11.47 13.63 3.52
N ALA A 242 -12.12 13.18 4.59
CA ALA A 242 -11.47 12.50 5.71
C ALA A 242 -10.83 11.18 5.25
N VAL A 243 -11.55 10.38 4.47
CA VAL A 243 -11.03 9.13 3.90
C VAL A 243 -9.91 9.43 2.90
N PHE A 244 -10.08 10.40 2.01
CA PHE A 244 -9.01 10.82 1.09
C PHE A 244 -7.76 11.30 1.85
N TYR A 245 -7.93 12.07 2.92
CA TYR A 245 -6.83 12.49 3.79
C TYR A 245 -6.15 11.32 4.50
N ALA A 246 -6.93 10.35 4.99
CA ALA A 246 -6.42 9.15 5.65
C ALA A 246 -5.56 8.30 4.70
N ILE A 247 -5.90 8.28 3.41
CA ILE A 247 -5.21 7.43 2.44
C ILE A 247 -4.05 8.16 1.75
N GLY A 248 -4.15 9.48 1.51
CA GLY A 248 -3.16 10.23 0.73
C GLY A 248 -2.80 11.62 1.24
N GLY A 249 -3.18 11.97 2.47
CA GLY A 249 -2.86 13.26 3.10
C GLY A 249 -3.60 14.45 2.50
N GLU A 250 -3.14 15.65 2.84
CA GLU A 250 -3.81 16.91 2.49
C GLU A 250 -4.05 17.06 0.98
N GLN A 251 -3.09 16.64 0.15
CA GLN A 251 -3.21 16.75 -1.30
C GLN A 251 -4.30 15.85 -1.90
N ALA A 252 -4.63 14.73 -1.25
CA ALA A 252 -5.70 13.86 -1.71
C ALA A 252 -7.08 14.55 -1.62
N ILE A 253 -7.26 15.50 -0.70
CA ILE A 253 -8.53 16.24 -0.56
C ILE A 253 -8.93 16.93 -1.86
N TYR A 254 -7.98 17.32 -2.70
CA TYR A 254 -8.27 18.04 -3.96
C TYR A 254 -8.41 17.12 -5.18
N GLN A 255 -8.21 15.80 -5.01
CA GLN A 255 -8.29 14.85 -6.11
C GLN A 255 -9.75 14.43 -6.41
N SER A 256 -10.03 14.15 -7.68
CA SER A 256 -11.32 13.66 -8.17
C SER A 256 -11.35 12.15 -8.45
N SER A 257 -10.26 11.45 -8.17
CA SER A 257 -10.10 10.00 -8.35
C SER A 257 -9.45 9.41 -7.09
N ILE A 258 -9.62 8.11 -6.83
CA ILE A 258 -8.88 7.44 -5.75
C ILE A 258 -7.39 7.71 -6.01
N PRO A 259 -6.65 8.24 -5.02
CA PRO A 259 -5.22 8.44 -5.15
C PRO A 259 -4.56 7.12 -5.58
N THR A 260 -4.01 7.10 -6.78
CA THR A 260 -3.38 5.91 -7.36
C THR A 260 -1.98 5.79 -6.80
N PHE A 261 -1.88 5.40 -5.54
CA PHE A 261 -0.63 4.85 -5.02
C PHE A 261 -0.59 3.42 -5.55
N LEU A 262 0.51 3.02 -6.20
CA LEU A 262 0.82 1.73 -6.83
C LEU A 262 0.88 1.78 -8.37
N SER A 263 2.06 2.13 -8.90
CA SER A 263 2.52 1.56 -10.17
C SER A 263 3.43 0.38 -9.85
N GLY A 264 2.82 -0.80 -9.77
CA GLY A 264 3.50 -2.10 -9.69
C GLY A 264 2.63 -3.10 -10.43
N ASN A 265 2.43 -2.89 -11.73
CA ASN A 265 1.44 -3.60 -12.55
C ASN A 265 1.94 -5.00 -12.97
N PRO A 266 1.11 -6.05 -12.90
CA PRO A 266 1.23 -7.22 -13.74
C PRO A 266 0.05 -7.27 -14.74
N ASP A 267 0.21 -6.52 -15.83
CA ASP A 267 -0.46 -6.68 -17.13
C ASP A 267 -1.98 -6.45 -17.29
N ALA A 268 -2.28 -5.17 -17.56
CA ALA A 268 -3.12 -4.64 -18.65
C ALA A 268 -4.63 -4.30 -18.44
N LEU A 269 -4.94 -3.01 -18.67
CA LEU A 269 -5.96 -2.62 -19.65
C LEU A 269 -5.28 -1.73 -20.72
N PRO A 270 -5.55 -1.94 -22.02
CA PRO A 270 -4.96 -1.15 -23.10
C PRO A 270 -5.68 0.20 -23.18
N GLY A 271 -4.92 1.28 -22.97
CA GLY A 271 -5.39 2.65 -23.22
C GLY A 271 -5.67 3.47 -21.97
N ALA A 272 -4.62 3.79 -21.20
CA ALA A 272 -4.61 5.00 -20.39
C ALA A 272 -3.15 5.46 -20.22
N VAL A 273 -2.92 6.72 -20.52
CA VAL A 273 -1.62 7.39 -20.59
C VAL A 273 -0.93 7.36 -19.21
N GLY A 274 0.40 7.18 -19.22
CA GLY A 274 1.22 6.80 -18.06
C GLY A 274 1.21 7.75 -16.85
N ASN A 275 1.55 7.17 -15.69
CA ASN A 275 1.67 7.89 -14.42
C ASN A 275 3.12 7.77 -13.89
N SER A 276 4.00 8.65 -14.36
CA SER A 276 5.34 8.85 -13.79
C SER A 276 5.24 9.75 -12.57
N GLY A 277 5.88 9.37 -11.44
CA GLY A 277 6.14 10.30 -10.34
C GLY A 277 6.72 11.60 -10.91
N GLY A 278 6.11 12.73 -10.58
CA GLY A 278 6.46 14.01 -11.18
C GLY A 278 7.89 14.40 -10.81
N MET A 279 8.80 14.40 -11.78
CA MET A 279 10.10 15.05 -11.64
C MET A 279 9.95 16.49 -12.11
N MET A 280 10.01 17.43 -11.17
CA MET A 280 10.15 18.82 -11.54
C MET A 280 11.48 19.02 -12.27
N SER A 281 11.54 19.99 -13.17
CA SER A 281 12.81 20.34 -13.81
C SER A 281 13.69 21.12 -12.84
N PRO A 282 15.03 20.94 -12.89
CA PRO A 282 15.94 21.80 -12.15
C PRO A 282 15.79 23.26 -12.62
N PRO A 283 16.20 24.25 -11.81
CA PRO A 283 16.19 25.65 -12.22
C PRO A 283 16.96 25.87 -13.53
N ALA A 284 16.37 26.62 -14.46
CA ALA A 284 16.97 26.89 -15.76
C ALA A 284 18.34 27.57 -15.61
N GLY A 285 19.33 27.11 -16.38
CA GLY A 285 20.69 27.67 -16.37
C GLY A 285 21.62 27.12 -15.28
N VAL A 286 21.15 26.24 -14.38
CA VAL A 286 22.04 25.57 -13.41
C VAL A 286 22.65 24.30 -14.01
N LYS A 287 23.98 24.20 -13.97
CA LYS A 287 24.72 23.00 -14.38
C LYS A 287 24.75 21.99 -13.24
N LEU A 288 23.99 20.90 -13.38
CA LEU A 288 24.02 19.78 -12.42
C LEU A 288 25.32 18.97 -12.57
N ALA A 289 25.96 18.63 -11.44
CA ALA A 289 27.24 17.92 -11.46
C ALA A 289 27.14 16.49 -12.04
N TYR A 290 26.00 15.82 -11.86
CA TYR A 290 25.80 14.41 -12.24
C TYR A 290 24.61 14.21 -13.20
N GLY A 291 24.25 15.25 -13.96
CA GLY A 291 23.09 15.22 -14.86
C GLY A 291 21.74 15.18 -14.12
N PRO A 292 20.62 15.09 -14.83
CA PRO A 292 19.29 15.12 -14.21
C PRO A 292 19.02 13.86 -13.37
N ALA A 293 18.22 14.02 -12.31
CA ALA A 293 17.68 12.90 -11.55
C ALA A 293 16.78 12.02 -12.43
N ARG A 294 16.78 10.72 -12.13
CA ARG A 294 15.86 9.73 -12.71
C ARG A 294 15.06 9.07 -11.60
N THR A 295 14.05 8.28 -11.92
CA THR A 295 13.30 7.55 -10.89
C THR A 295 14.23 6.56 -10.19
N PRO A 296 14.36 6.61 -8.85
CA PRO A 296 15.06 5.59 -8.09
C PRO A 296 14.60 4.17 -8.47
N GLY A 297 15.54 3.25 -8.62
CA GLY A 297 15.25 1.82 -8.76
C GLY A 297 14.80 1.20 -7.43
N PRO A 298 14.77 -0.15 -7.34
CA PRO A 298 14.44 -0.85 -6.10
C PRO A 298 15.24 -0.32 -4.91
N ASN A 299 14.55 -0.06 -3.80
CA ASN A 299 15.09 0.71 -2.70
C ASN A 299 14.57 0.17 -1.35
N PRO A 300 15.43 0.04 -0.32
CA PRO A 300 15.03 -0.46 0.99
C PRO A 300 14.34 0.60 1.87
N TYR A 301 14.29 1.87 1.44
CA TYR A 301 13.57 2.95 2.10
C TYR A 301 12.17 3.16 1.48
N PRO A 302 11.19 3.63 2.26
CA PRO A 302 9.81 3.78 1.79
C PRO A 302 9.71 4.73 0.59
N TYR A 303 9.06 4.27 -0.48
CA TYR A 303 8.94 5.01 -1.74
C TYR A 303 8.47 6.44 -1.52
N GLY A 304 9.08 7.37 -2.26
CA GLY A 304 8.71 8.78 -2.23
C GLY A 304 9.19 9.56 -1.01
N GLN A 305 9.73 8.90 0.02
CA GLN A 305 10.35 9.59 1.14
C GLN A 305 11.67 10.24 0.75
N CYS A 306 12.09 11.21 1.55
CA CYS A 306 13.36 11.91 1.39
C CYS A 306 14.56 10.93 1.38
N THR A 307 14.52 9.91 2.24
CA THR A 307 15.52 8.85 2.37
C THR A 307 15.53 7.89 1.18
N TRP A 308 14.34 7.55 0.65
CA TRP A 308 14.22 6.80 -0.60
C TRP A 308 14.84 7.56 -1.77
N TYR A 309 14.50 8.83 -1.94
CA TYR A 309 15.05 9.60 -3.04
C TYR A 309 16.56 9.75 -2.91
N ALA A 310 17.06 10.18 -1.74
CA ALA A 310 18.49 10.36 -1.51
C ALA A 310 19.27 9.06 -1.75
N TYR A 311 18.82 7.92 -1.19
CA TYR A 311 19.45 6.61 -1.41
C TYR A 311 19.51 6.25 -2.90
N GLY A 312 18.39 6.41 -3.60
CA GLY A 312 18.29 6.10 -5.02
C GLY A 312 19.14 7.01 -5.89
N ARG A 313 19.16 8.30 -5.59
CA ARG A 313 19.98 9.29 -6.30
C ARG A 313 21.47 9.02 -6.13
N MET A 314 21.89 8.67 -4.92
CA MET A 314 23.26 8.22 -4.63
C MET A 314 23.65 6.97 -5.46
N HIS A 315 22.74 5.99 -5.60
CA HIS A 315 22.95 4.82 -6.45
C HIS A 315 23.04 5.18 -7.94
N GLN A 316 22.20 6.10 -8.42
CA GLN A 316 22.19 6.52 -9.84
C GLN A 316 23.50 7.14 -10.28
N ILE A 317 24.19 7.85 -9.38
CA ILE A 317 25.47 8.48 -9.68
C ILE A 317 26.68 7.54 -9.45
N GLY A 318 26.42 6.26 -9.15
CA GLY A 318 27.46 5.26 -8.91
C GLY A 318 28.15 5.38 -7.54
N LYS A 319 27.54 6.07 -6.57
CA LYS A 319 28.05 6.26 -5.21
C LYS A 319 27.05 5.76 -4.16
N PRO A 320 26.75 4.44 -4.12
CA PRO A 320 25.72 3.91 -3.24
C PRO A 320 26.06 4.16 -1.76
N ILE A 321 25.04 4.57 -0.99
CA ILE A 321 25.11 4.64 0.47
C ILE A 321 24.50 3.36 1.06
N ALA A 322 24.99 2.90 2.21
CA ALA A 322 24.43 1.77 2.93
C ALA A 322 22.97 2.04 3.37
N TRP A 323 22.21 0.96 3.53
CA TRP A 323 20.88 1.04 4.13
C TRP A 323 20.97 1.12 5.66
N PHE A 324 20.20 2.03 6.25
CA PHE A 324 20.11 2.29 7.67
C PHE A 324 18.73 1.86 8.18
N PRO A 325 18.64 0.88 9.09
CA PRO A 325 17.36 0.33 9.53
C PRO A 325 16.68 1.17 10.62
N GLY A 326 15.34 1.06 10.70
CA GLY A 326 14.54 1.63 11.80
C GLY A 326 14.67 3.16 11.93
N ASN A 327 14.65 3.65 13.17
CA ASN A 327 14.74 5.09 13.45
C ASN A 327 16.10 5.71 13.05
N ALA A 328 17.15 4.89 12.93
CA ALA A 328 18.45 5.31 12.42
C ALA A 328 18.42 5.64 10.91
N GLY A 329 17.35 5.21 10.22
CA GLY A 329 17.09 5.51 8.82
C GLY A 329 16.36 6.83 8.57
N ASN A 330 15.96 7.57 9.61
CA ASN A 330 15.30 8.88 9.45
C ASN A 330 16.26 9.92 8.85
N GLY A 331 15.75 10.83 8.00
CA GLY A 331 16.59 11.76 7.24
C GLY A 331 17.52 12.63 8.09
N GLY A 332 17.05 13.14 9.24
CA GLY A 332 17.90 13.90 10.17
C GLY A 332 18.89 13.07 10.97
N GLN A 333 18.72 11.75 10.99
CA GLN A 333 19.60 10.81 11.70
C GLN A 333 20.71 10.24 10.81
N TRP A 334 20.61 10.39 9.48
CA TRP A 334 21.60 9.87 8.53
C TRP A 334 23.02 10.35 8.84
N MET A 335 23.21 11.57 9.37
CA MET A 335 24.55 12.04 9.73
C MET A 335 25.20 11.22 10.86
N TYR A 336 24.42 10.84 11.88
CA TYR A 336 24.93 10.02 12.99
C TYR A 336 25.14 8.57 12.54
N THR A 337 24.18 8.01 11.80
CA THR A 337 24.27 6.62 11.33
C THR A 337 25.39 6.44 10.31
N ALA A 338 25.60 7.40 9.42
CA ALA A 338 26.67 7.33 8.43
C ALA A 338 28.07 7.33 9.09
N LEU A 339 28.27 8.11 10.16
CA LEU A 339 29.50 8.06 10.95
C LEU A 339 29.74 6.66 11.55
N GLN A 340 28.68 6.01 12.08
CA GLN A 340 28.78 4.66 12.63
C GLN A 340 29.16 3.61 11.57
N TYR A 341 28.74 3.84 10.32
CA TYR A 341 29.07 2.99 9.17
C TYR A 341 30.42 3.37 8.52
N GLY A 342 31.19 4.28 9.12
CA GLY A 342 32.53 4.66 8.66
C GLY A 342 32.57 5.67 7.51
N TYR A 343 31.43 6.25 7.13
CA TYR A 343 31.40 7.33 6.15
C TYR A 343 32.01 8.61 6.74
N ARG A 344 32.69 9.39 5.89
CA ARG A 344 33.12 10.74 6.26
C ARG A 344 31.89 11.65 6.27
N VAL A 345 31.65 12.31 7.40
CA VAL A 345 30.56 13.28 7.55
C VAL A 345 31.15 14.60 8.01
N GLU A 346 30.82 15.68 7.32
CA GLU A 346 31.29 17.02 7.66
C GLU A 346 30.14 18.00 7.79
N LYS A 347 30.12 18.75 8.89
CA LYS A 347 29.16 19.83 9.09
C LYS A 347 29.60 21.09 8.33
N GLY A 348 28.67 21.70 7.59
CA GLY A 348 28.89 22.98 6.92
C GLY A 348 29.90 22.98 5.77
N ARG A 349 30.25 21.79 5.25
CA ARG A 349 31.15 21.61 4.11
C ARG A 349 30.37 20.99 2.95
N PRO A 350 29.59 21.78 2.19
CA PRO A 350 28.82 21.26 1.07
C PRO A 350 29.71 20.79 -0.08
N ALA A 351 29.34 19.69 -0.72
CA ALA A 351 29.96 19.22 -1.96
C ALA A 351 28.92 18.54 -2.85
N ALA A 352 28.93 18.83 -4.15
CA ALA A 352 28.03 18.19 -5.09
C ALA A 352 28.27 16.66 -5.15
N GLY A 353 27.20 15.87 -5.15
CA GLY A 353 27.26 14.42 -5.08
C GLY A 353 27.31 13.84 -3.67
N THR A 354 27.06 14.66 -2.65
CA THR A 354 26.89 14.20 -1.26
C THR A 354 25.40 14.09 -0.92
N ALA A 355 25.08 13.27 0.08
CA ALA A 355 23.79 13.38 0.77
C ALA A 355 23.91 14.47 1.84
N VAL A 356 22.90 15.33 1.96
CA VAL A 356 22.84 16.37 2.99
C VAL A 356 21.73 16.04 3.98
N SER A 357 22.10 15.88 5.26
CA SER A 357 21.21 15.58 6.37
C SER A 357 20.95 16.84 7.18
N PHE A 358 19.67 17.20 7.29
CA PHE A 358 19.18 18.37 8.01
C PHE A 358 18.64 17.94 9.39
N PRO A 359 19.09 18.57 10.49
CA PRO A 359 18.47 18.37 11.78
C PRO A 359 17.02 18.89 11.79
N PRO A 360 16.19 18.46 12.77
CA PRO A 360 14.83 18.96 12.91
C PRO A 360 14.76 20.49 12.95
N GLY A 361 13.82 21.08 12.19
CA GLY A 361 13.58 22.51 12.14
C GLY A 361 14.48 23.32 11.19
N LEU A 362 15.56 22.74 10.63
CA LEU A 362 16.42 23.45 9.67
C LEU A 362 15.89 23.33 8.24
N SER A 363 15.86 24.44 7.49
CA SER A 363 15.47 24.46 6.06
C SER A 363 14.12 23.78 5.75
N GLY A 364 13.16 23.87 6.67
CA GLY A 364 11.82 23.27 6.55
C GLY A 364 11.73 21.80 6.98
N ALA A 365 12.78 21.24 7.57
CA ALA A 365 12.77 19.86 8.06
C ALA A 365 11.81 19.67 9.26
N GLY A 366 11.02 18.59 9.22
CA GLY A 366 10.10 18.22 10.30
C GLY A 366 10.80 17.68 11.56
N SER A 367 10.01 17.15 12.50
CA SER A 367 10.49 16.68 13.82
C SER A 367 11.52 15.54 13.77
N VAL A 368 11.56 14.80 12.66
CA VAL A 368 12.53 13.70 12.42
C VAL A 368 13.71 14.12 11.52
N GLY A 369 13.80 15.41 11.19
CA GLY A 369 14.76 15.98 10.25
C GLY A 369 14.46 15.63 8.79
N HIS A 370 15.43 15.87 7.90
CA HIS A 370 15.27 15.66 6.46
C HIS A 370 16.59 15.23 5.81
N VAL A 371 16.55 14.55 4.66
CA VAL A 371 17.74 14.27 3.86
C VAL A 371 17.49 14.52 2.38
N ALA A 372 18.45 15.14 1.72
CA ALA A 372 18.39 15.44 0.29
C ALA A 372 19.72 15.09 -0.40
N PHE A 373 19.77 15.24 -1.72
CA PHE A 373 20.98 15.09 -2.51
C PHE A 373 21.48 16.46 -2.98
N VAL A 374 22.80 16.70 -2.87
CA VAL A 374 23.40 17.97 -3.31
C VAL A 374 23.74 17.89 -4.80
N GLU A 375 22.98 18.60 -5.63
CA GLU A 375 23.15 18.61 -7.09
C GLU A 375 24.24 19.57 -7.56
N ALA A 376 24.37 20.72 -6.89
CA ALA A 376 25.38 21.74 -7.19
C ALA A 376 25.71 22.60 -5.96
N THR A 377 26.89 23.19 -5.97
CA THR A 377 27.35 24.17 -4.99
C THR A 377 27.67 25.48 -5.69
N PHE A 378 27.36 26.61 -5.05
CA PHE A 378 27.59 27.94 -5.61
C PHE A 378 28.72 28.67 -4.86
N SER A 379 29.32 29.67 -5.52
CA SER A 379 30.46 30.42 -4.97
C SER A 379 30.12 31.26 -3.74
N ASP A 380 28.85 31.61 -3.55
CA ASP A 380 28.34 32.32 -2.36
C ASP A 380 28.12 31.39 -1.16
N GLY A 381 28.39 30.09 -1.30
CA GLY A 381 28.21 29.08 -0.26
C GLY A 381 26.81 28.47 -0.19
N SER A 382 25.87 28.90 -1.05
CA SER A 382 24.58 28.25 -1.20
C SER A 382 24.69 26.93 -1.98
N ILE A 383 23.67 26.09 -1.88
CA ILE A 383 23.62 24.79 -2.57
C ILE A 383 22.29 24.59 -3.28
N LEU A 384 22.32 23.90 -4.42
CA LEU A 384 21.13 23.34 -5.04
C LEU A 384 20.97 21.90 -4.55
N ILE A 385 19.82 21.60 -3.97
CA ILE A 385 19.45 20.23 -3.59
C ILE A 385 18.33 19.71 -4.49
N SER A 386 18.31 18.40 -4.64
CA SER A 386 17.15 17.63 -5.10
C SER A 386 16.66 16.73 -3.97
N GLU A 387 15.34 16.62 -3.84
CA GLU A 387 14.72 15.92 -2.72
C GLU A 387 13.33 15.38 -3.09
N SER A 388 12.73 14.64 -2.17
CA SER A 388 11.35 14.15 -2.27
C SER A 388 10.66 14.29 -0.92
N ASN A 389 9.32 14.34 -0.93
CA ASN A 389 8.48 14.54 0.25
C ASN A 389 8.54 15.94 0.91
N MET A 390 9.13 16.95 0.24
CA MET A 390 8.93 18.36 0.64
C MET A 390 7.73 18.99 -0.06
N VAL A 391 7.51 18.63 -1.33
CA VAL A 391 6.31 19.01 -2.10
C VAL A 391 5.26 17.89 -2.09
N GLY A 392 5.72 16.63 -2.06
CA GLY A 392 4.88 15.45 -1.96
C GLY A 392 5.72 14.18 -2.10
N ALA A 393 5.23 13.07 -1.56
CA ALA A 393 5.93 11.79 -1.68
C ALA A 393 6.04 11.36 -3.15
N GLY A 394 7.26 11.06 -3.61
CA GLY A 394 7.52 10.61 -4.99
C GLY A 394 7.59 11.74 -6.01
N ILE A 395 7.39 12.99 -5.57
CA ILE A 395 7.62 14.18 -6.38
C ILE A 395 9.04 14.65 -6.11
N VAL A 396 9.89 14.58 -7.13
CA VAL A 396 11.25 15.10 -7.04
C VAL A 396 11.18 16.59 -7.30
N ASN A 397 11.52 17.38 -6.30
CA ASN A 397 11.61 18.83 -6.38
C ASN A 397 13.06 19.30 -6.13
N TYR A 398 13.34 20.53 -6.53
CA TYR A 398 14.63 21.19 -6.31
C TYR A 398 14.44 22.42 -5.44
N ARG A 399 15.38 22.68 -4.54
CA ARG A 399 15.44 23.92 -3.76
C ARG A 399 16.87 24.42 -3.66
N THR A 400 17.01 25.73 -3.64
CA THR A 400 18.28 26.36 -3.26
C THR A 400 18.27 26.60 -1.76
N ILE A 401 19.25 26.05 -1.06
CA ILE A 401 19.46 26.29 0.37
C ILE A 401 20.51 27.38 0.52
N GLY A 402 20.16 28.45 1.23
CA GLY A 402 21.06 29.59 1.43
C GLY A 402 22.29 29.22 2.27
N ALA A 403 23.39 29.95 2.08
CA ALA A 403 24.69 29.65 2.70
C ALA A 403 24.62 29.51 4.23
N ALA A 404 23.82 30.35 4.91
CA ALA A 404 23.66 30.30 6.35
C ALA A 404 23.06 28.97 6.84
N GLU A 405 22.03 28.46 6.16
CA GLU A 405 21.42 27.18 6.51
C GLU A 405 22.28 26.00 6.03
N ALA A 406 22.86 26.11 4.84
CA ALA A 406 23.78 25.10 4.30
C ALA A 406 24.98 24.86 5.24
N SER A 407 25.48 25.91 5.90
CA SER A 407 26.57 25.80 6.89
C SER A 407 26.19 25.02 8.16
N GLN A 408 24.89 24.88 8.45
CA GLN A 408 24.36 24.22 9.64
C GLN A 408 24.01 22.74 9.40
N ALA A 409 23.86 22.31 8.14
CA ALA A 409 23.59 20.93 7.75
C ALA A 409 24.85 20.05 7.77
N SER A 410 24.65 18.73 7.75
CA SER A 410 25.74 17.75 7.71
C SER A 410 25.78 17.03 6.35
N TYR A 411 26.97 16.92 5.77
CA TYR A 411 27.19 16.35 4.44
C TYR A 411 27.90 15.03 4.56
N ILE A 412 27.33 14.00 3.94
CA ILE A 412 27.81 12.62 3.98
C ILE A 412 28.52 12.35 2.66
N TYR A 413 29.79 11.94 2.75
CA TYR A 413 30.67 11.65 1.64
C TYR A 413 30.80 10.14 1.44
N MET A 414 30.79 9.71 0.18
CA MET A 414 30.80 8.31 -0.26
C MET A 414 32.05 7.98 -1.05
#